data_AF-A0A851D0A6-F1
#
_entry.id   AF-A0A851D0A6-F1
#
_cell.length_a   1.000
_cell.length_b   1.000
_cell.length_c   1.000
_cell.angle_alpha   90.00
_cell.angle_beta   90.00
_cell.angle_gamma   90.00
#
_symmetry.space_group_name_H-M   'P 1'
#
loop_
_entity.id
_entity.type
_entity.pdbx_description
1 polymer ?
#
loop_
_entity_poly.entity_id
_entity_poly.type
_entity_poly.pdbx_seq_one_letter_code
_entity_poly.pdbx_strand_id
1 'polypeptide(L)'
;MPLDQRRLRGPDESQPPELLAAALGGAAPGEKEKEEAAAPRDPCELRPLFARAGLLSQAEGSAYVELSGGTKVLCAAWGPREAAESGG
;
A
#
# COMPACT_ATOMS: atom_id res chain seq x y z
N MET A 1 13.71 -14.90 8.20
CA MET A 1 12.46 -15.02 9.00
C MET A 1 12.42 -16.44 9.54
N PRO A 2 12.28 -16.69 10.85
CA PRO A 2 11.99 -18.04 11.32
C PRO A 2 10.76 -18.54 10.56
N LEU A 3 10.90 -19.66 9.86
CA LEU A 3 9.97 -20.18 8.85
C LEU A 3 8.51 -20.07 9.31
N ASP A 4 7.77 -19.08 8.81
CA ASP A 4 6.33 -18.98 9.04
C ASP A 4 5.68 -20.22 8.45
N GLN A 5 5.27 -21.14 9.32
CA GLN A 5 4.70 -22.42 8.91
C GLN A 5 3.27 -22.30 8.40
N ARG A 6 2.63 -21.13 8.57
CA ARG A 6 1.26 -20.86 8.09
C ARG A 6 1.24 -20.16 6.73
N ARG A 7 2.40 -19.79 6.19
CA ARG A 7 2.54 -19.18 4.86
C ARG A 7 3.32 -20.11 3.94
N LEU A 8 3.27 -19.80 2.64
CA LEU A 8 4.14 -20.43 1.66
C LEU A 8 5.60 -20.13 2.03
N ARG A 9 6.40 -21.18 2.15
CA ARG A 9 7.82 -21.07 2.46
C ARG A 9 8.58 -20.66 1.20
N GLY A 10 8.87 -19.37 1.12
CA GLY A 10 9.82 -18.83 0.15
C GLY A 10 11.28 -19.15 0.52
N PRO A 11 12.25 -18.64 -0.26
CA PRO A 11 13.65 -18.69 0.13
C PRO A 11 13.90 -17.94 1.44
N ASP A 12 14.97 -18.31 2.15
CA ASP A 12 15.33 -17.69 3.43
C ASP A 12 15.68 -16.19 3.27
N GLU A 13 16.22 -15.83 2.11
CA GLU A 13 16.52 -14.46 1.70
C GLU A 13 15.90 -14.15 0.33
N SER A 14 15.38 -12.93 0.18
CA SER A 14 14.93 -12.37 -1.10
C SER A 14 15.36 -10.92 -1.16
N GLN A 15 16.15 -10.56 -2.18
CA GLN A 15 16.62 -9.20 -2.41
C GLN A 15 15.84 -8.57 -3.56
N PRO A 16 15.28 -7.36 -3.35
CA PRO A 16 14.59 -6.63 -4.41
C PRO A 16 15.60 -6.20 -5.50
N PRO A 17 15.24 -6.30 -6.80
CA PRO A 17 16.17 -6.05 -7.90
C PRO A 17 16.69 -4.61 -7.96
N GLU A 18 15.99 -3.65 -7.35
CA GLU A 18 16.38 -2.24 -7.28
C GLU A 18 17.69 -2.04 -6.50
N LEU A 19 17.89 -2.82 -5.43
CA LEU A 19 19.13 -2.77 -4.65
C LEU A 19 20.31 -3.34 -5.44
N LEU A 20 20.05 -4.39 -6.23
CA LEU A 20 21.05 -4.97 -7.12
C LEU A 20 21.41 -4.01 -8.25
N ALA A 21 20.41 -3.37 -8.87
CA ALA A 21 20.62 -2.37 -9.92
C ALA A 21 21.50 -1.21 -9.40
N ALA A 22 21.15 -0.64 -8.24
CA ALA A 22 21.93 0.43 -7.61
C ALA A 22 23.37 0.00 -7.30
N ALA A 23 23.58 -1.24 -6.82
CA ALA A 23 24.91 -1.79 -6.54
C ALA A 23 25.75 -2.04 -7.80
N LEU A 24 25.11 -2.36 -8.92
CA LEU A 24 25.75 -2.59 -10.23
C LEU A 24 25.91 -1.31 -11.06
N GLY A 25 25.54 -0.14 -10.52
CA GLY A 25 25.59 1.14 -11.23
C GLY A 25 24.52 1.28 -12.31
N GLY A 26 23.49 0.43 -12.31
CA GLY A 26 22.29 0.58 -13.11
C GLY A 26 21.26 1.46 -12.40
N ALA A 27 20.46 2.21 -13.17
CA ALA A 27 19.32 2.94 -12.63
C ALA A 27 18.31 1.95 -12.02
N ALA A 28 17.83 2.22 -10.80
CA ALA A 28 16.82 1.39 -10.17
C ALA A 28 15.50 1.47 -10.96
N PRO A 29 14.84 0.34 -11.27
CA PRO A 29 13.50 0.37 -11.87
C PRO A 29 12.53 1.01 -10.87
N GLY A 30 12.12 2.24 -11.13
CA GLY A 30 11.39 3.08 -10.17
C GLY A 30 12.00 4.47 -9.97
N GLU A 31 13.22 4.70 -10.50
CA GLU A 31 13.64 6.03 -10.92
C GLU A 31 12.69 6.48 -12.03
N LYS A 32 11.53 7.00 -11.64
CA LYS A 32 10.82 7.97 -12.47
C LYS A 32 11.88 8.95 -12.92
N GLU A 33 12.03 9.12 -14.23
CA GLU A 33 12.76 10.20 -14.88
C GLU A 33 12.82 11.37 -13.92
N LYS A 34 13.98 11.56 -13.29
CA LYS A 34 14.37 12.67 -12.43
C LYS A 34 13.17 13.55 -12.14
N GLU A 35 12.32 13.15 -11.17
CA GLU A 35 11.04 13.80 -10.88
C GLU A 35 11.31 15.30 -10.98
N GLU A 36 10.86 15.92 -12.09
CA GLU A 36 11.20 17.31 -12.42
C GLU A 36 10.91 18.07 -11.14
N ALA A 37 11.98 18.61 -10.52
CA ALA A 37 11.95 19.05 -9.13
C ALA A 37 10.59 19.65 -8.83
N ALA A 38 9.78 18.91 -8.05
CA ALA A 38 8.32 18.99 -8.12
C ALA A 38 7.91 20.45 -8.30
N ALA A 39 7.36 20.76 -9.50
CA ALA A 39 7.01 22.14 -9.85
C ALA A 39 6.24 22.76 -8.68
N PRO A 40 6.49 24.05 -8.35
CA PRO A 40 5.92 24.67 -7.16
C PRO A 40 4.40 24.46 -7.17
N ARG A 41 3.93 23.66 -6.22
CA ARG A 41 2.51 23.45 -5.96
C ARG A 41 2.00 24.58 -5.10
N ASP A 42 0.77 25.00 -5.37
CA ASP A 42 0.07 25.89 -4.45
C ASP A 42 -0.14 25.13 -3.12
N PRO A 43 0.32 25.65 -1.97
CA PRO A 43 0.14 25.00 -0.67
C PRO A 43 -1.32 24.79 -0.30
N CYS A 44 -2.25 25.52 -0.92
CA CYS A 44 -3.69 25.37 -0.75
C CYS A 44 -4.33 24.40 -1.76
N GLU A 45 -3.60 23.92 -2.76
CA GLU A 45 -4.13 23.01 -3.78
C GLU A 45 -4.35 21.61 -3.20
N LEU A 46 -5.60 21.13 -3.28
CA LEU A 46 -5.94 19.76 -2.91
C LEU A 46 -5.73 18.82 -4.09
N ARG A 47 -5.15 17.66 -3.82
CA ARG A 47 -5.03 16.58 -4.81
C ARG A 47 -6.42 16.06 -5.20
N PRO A 48 -6.72 15.91 -6.49
CA PRO A 48 -7.91 15.21 -6.95
C PRO A 48 -8.14 13.88 -6.22
N LEU A 49 -9.38 13.68 -5.78
CA LEU A 49 -9.81 12.55 -4.98
C LEU A 49 -10.91 11.77 -5.71
N PHE A 50 -10.72 10.47 -5.86
CA PHE A 50 -11.79 9.54 -6.17
C PHE A 50 -12.16 8.75 -4.91
N ALA A 51 -13.43 8.79 -4.50
CA ALA A 51 -13.90 8.06 -3.34
C ALA A 51 -15.19 7.30 -3.69
N ARG A 52 -15.25 6.02 -3.29
CA ARG A 52 -16.44 5.18 -3.46
C ARG A 52 -16.70 4.35 -2.21
N ALA A 53 -17.88 4.54 -1.62
CA ALA A 53 -18.39 3.69 -0.56
C ALA A 53 -19.09 2.43 -1.12
N GLY A 54 -19.17 1.37 -0.32
CA GLY A 54 -19.86 0.13 -0.67
C GLY A 54 -19.21 -0.64 -1.82
N LEU A 55 -17.88 -0.59 -1.93
CA LEU A 55 -17.14 -1.27 -3.00
C LEU A 55 -17.08 -2.79 -2.80
N LEU A 56 -16.94 -3.24 -1.55
CA LEU A 56 -16.86 -4.67 -1.20
C LEU A 56 -18.24 -5.20 -0.79
N SER A 57 -18.68 -6.28 -1.43
CA SER A 57 -19.99 -6.88 -1.16
C SER A 57 -20.00 -7.83 0.05
N GLN A 58 -18.83 -8.25 0.52
CA GLN A 58 -18.65 -9.16 1.66
C GLN A 58 -18.47 -8.43 3.00
N ALA A 59 -18.34 -7.10 2.95
CA ALA A 59 -18.24 -6.24 4.13
C ALA A 59 -19.57 -5.54 4.38
N GLU A 60 -19.89 -5.29 5.65
CA GLU A 60 -21.10 -4.54 6.03
C GLU A 60 -20.96 -3.06 5.67
N GLY A 61 -19.74 -2.53 5.78
CA GLY A 61 -19.35 -1.24 5.23
C GLY A 61 -17.99 -1.33 4.55
N SER A 62 -17.79 -0.57 3.47
CA SER A 62 -16.48 -0.46 2.84
C SER A 62 -16.30 0.87 2.13
N ALA A 63 -15.05 1.29 1.95
CA ALA A 63 -14.69 2.49 1.21
C ALA A 63 -13.38 2.28 0.46
N TYR A 64 -13.34 2.75 -0.78
CA TYR A 64 -12.14 2.89 -1.59
C TYR A 64 -11.85 4.37 -1.82
N VAL A 65 -10.59 4.75 -1.65
CA VAL A 65 -10.10 6.13 -1.74
C VAL A 65 -8.83 6.14 -2.58
N GLU A 66 -8.80 6.99 -3.60
CA GLU A 66 -7.66 7.17 -4.48
C GLU A 66 -7.33 8.66 -4.65
N LEU A 67 -6.05 8.99 -4.54
CA LEU A 67 -5.53 10.35 -4.75
C LEU A 67 -4.61 10.37 -5.96
N SER A 68 -4.61 11.49 -6.69
CA SER A 68 -3.61 11.76 -7.72
C SER A 68 -2.21 11.77 -7.08
N GLY A 69 -1.39 10.76 -7.36
CA GLY A 69 -0.11 10.53 -6.64
C GLY A 69 0.18 9.07 -6.35
N GLY A 70 -0.73 8.16 -6.74
CA GLY A 70 -0.55 6.72 -6.61
C GLY A 70 -1.02 6.14 -5.28
N THR A 71 -1.49 6.99 -4.35
CA THR A 71 -2.10 6.54 -3.11
C THR A 71 -3.47 5.93 -3.39
N LYS A 72 -3.61 4.64 -3.08
CA LYS A 72 -4.84 3.87 -3.19
C LYS A 72 -5.05 3.13 -1.88
N VAL A 73 -6.20 3.34 -1.24
CA VAL A 73 -6.53 2.74 0.06
C VAL A 73 -7.90 2.10 -0.02
N LEU A 74 -8.01 0.90 0.57
CA LEU A 74 -9.25 0.16 0.72
C LEU A 74 -9.51 -0.08 2.20
N CYS A 75 -10.70 0.23 2.68
CA CYS A 75 -11.14 0.02 4.05
C CYS A 75 -12.43 -0.81 4.06
N ALA A 76 -12.58 -1.66 5.06
CA ALA A 76 -13.76 -2.48 5.29
C ALA A 76 -14.08 -2.53 6.79
N ALA A 77 -15.37 -2.44 7.10
CA ALA A 77 -15.92 -2.51 8.44
C ALA A 77 -16.85 -3.72 8.52
N TRP A 78 -16.74 -4.46 9.63
CA TRP A 78 -17.46 -5.70 9.86
C TRP A 78 -18.17 -5.67 11.21
N GLY A 79 -19.22 -4.86 11.27
CA GLY A 79 -20.21 -4.82 12.34
C GLY A 79 -19.68 -4.57 13.75
N PRO A 80 -20.55 -4.21 14.69
CA PRO A 80 -20.29 -4.48 16.09
C PRO A 80 -20.28 -6.00 16.28
N ARG A 81 -19.15 -6.53 16.75
CA ARG A 81 -19.03 -7.94 17.13
C ARG A 81 -18.69 -8.01 18.60
N GLU A 82 -19.25 -9.00 19.29
CA GLU A 82 -18.77 -9.34 20.62
C GLU A 82 -17.27 -9.61 20.54
N ALA A 83 -16.50 -8.86 21.33
CA ALA A 83 -15.09 -9.14 21.46
C ALA A 83 -14.97 -10.52 22.12
N ALA A 84 -14.03 -11.34 21.65
CA ALA A 84 -13.69 -12.55 22.38
C ALA A 84 -13.35 -12.13 23.81
N GLU A 85 -13.95 -12.80 24.81
CA GLU A 85 -13.50 -12.64 26.19
C GLU A 85 -12.00 -12.85 26.22
N SER A 86 -11.28 -11.99 26.94
CA SER A 86 -9.85 -12.18 27.17
C SER A 86 -9.69 -13.52 27.88
N GLY A 87 -9.40 -14.58 27.12
CA GLY A 87 -9.18 -15.91 27.66
C GLY A 87 -8.11 -15.85 28.74
N GLY A 88 -8.49 -16.24 29.96
CA GLY A 88 -7.57 -16.51 31.07
C GLY A 88 -6.92 -17.88 30.96
#